data_AF-A0A316RZF6-F1
#
_entry.id   AF-A0A316RZF6-F1
#
_cell.length_a   1.000
_cell.length_b   1.000
_cell.length_c   1.000
_cell.angle_alpha   90.00
_cell.angle_beta   90.00
_cell.angle_gamma   90.00
#
_symmetry.space_group_name_H-M   'P 1'
#
loop_
_entity.id
_entity.type
_entity.pdbx_description
1 polymer ?
#
loop_
_entity_poly.entity_id
_entity_poly.type
_entity_poly.pdbx_seq_one_letter_code
_entity_poly.pdbx_strand_id
1 'polypeptide(L)' 'MADERFGGELRRFGREKAGEPLRVVSPYEPAGDQPQAIAKLAKGVEDGLRYQTLMGVTGSGKTFTMAKTIEA' A
#
# COMPACT_ATOMS: atom_id res chain seq x y z
N MET A 1 -24.23 14.26 -11.60
CA MET A 1 -23.10 13.84 -12.46
C MET A 1 -21.94 13.44 -11.56
N ALA A 2 -21.84 12.16 -11.16
CA ALA A 2 -20.70 11.62 -10.40
C ALA A 2 -20.87 10.10 -10.22
N ASP A 3 -20.68 9.29 -11.26
CA ASP A 3 -20.38 7.86 -11.10
C ASP A 3 -19.78 7.28 -12.39
N GLU A 4 -18.72 7.91 -12.91
CA GLU A 4 -17.91 7.25 -13.94
C GLU A 4 -16.67 6.64 -13.27
N ARG A 5 -16.82 5.38 -12.88
CA ARG A 5 -15.71 4.53 -12.43
C ARG A 5 -14.93 4.08 -13.65
N PHE A 6 -13.98 4.90 -14.12
CA PHE A 6 -12.99 4.45 -15.09
C PHE A 6 -11.98 3.53 -14.40
N GLY A 7 -12.00 2.24 -14.75
CA GLY A 7 -11.10 1.21 -14.26
C GLY A 7 -11.65 -0.18 -14.61
N GLY A 8 -10.77 -1.12 -14.95
CA GLY A 8 -11.18 -2.51 -15.17
C GLY A 8 -11.89 -3.08 -13.96
N GLU A 9 -12.86 -3.96 -14.17
CA GLU A 9 -13.52 -4.67 -13.07
C GLU A 9 -12.45 -5.46 -12.30
N LEU A 10 -12.30 -5.17 -11.00
CA LEU A 10 -11.42 -5.94 -10.12
C LEU A 10 -12.02 -7.32 -9.89
N ARG A 11 -11.80 -8.22 -10.85
CA ARG A 11 -12.11 -9.65 -10.72
C ARG A 11 -11.09 -10.26 -9.77
N ARG A 12 -11.56 -10.70 -8.61
CA ARG A 12 -10.70 -11.35 -7.61
C ARG A 12 -10.42 -12.78 -8.03
N PHE A 13 -9.27 -13.00 -8.66
CA PHE A 13 -8.80 -14.34 -9.01
C PHE A 13 -8.14 -15.04 -7.81
N GLY A 14 -8.43 -16.33 -7.60
CA GLY A 14 -7.65 -17.21 -6.71
C GLY A 14 -7.75 -16.93 -5.20
N ARG A 15 -8.92 -16.55 -4.66
CA ARG A 15 -9.07 -16.34 -3.21
C ARG A 15 -9.38 -17.67 -2.50
N GLU A 16 -8.36 -18.44 -2.12
CA GLU A 16 -8.55 -19.66 -1.30
C GLU A 16 -8.81 -19.33 0.18
N LYS A 17 -8.31 -18.20 0.67
CA LYS A 17 -8.50 -17.76 2.06
C LYS A 17 -8.87 -16.29 2.13
N ALA A 18 -10.13 -16.01 2.45
CA ALA A 18 -10.53 -14.67 2.88
C ALA A 18 -10.23 -14.55 4.38
N GLY A 19 -9.39 -13.59 4.78
CA GLY A 19 -9.26 -13.18 6.19
C GLY A 19 -7.89 -13.33 6.85
N GLU A 20 -6.88 -13.91 6.19
CA GLU A 20 -5.51 -13.88 6.73
C GLU A 20 -4.85 -12.51 6.43
N PRO A 21 -4.25 -11.85 7.44
CA PRO A 21 -3.53 -10.60 7.23
C PRO A 21 -2.30 -10.82 6.36
N LEU A 22 -2.00 -9.85 5.49
CA LEU A 22 -0.77 -9.87 4.71
C LEU A 22 0.42 -9.67 5.64
N ARG A 23 1.51 -10.39 5.38
CA ARG A 23 2.75 -10.28 6.16
C ARG A 23 3.95 -10.18 5.23
N VAL A 24 4.71 -9.11 5.36
CA VAL A 24 5.98 -8.87 4.68
C VAL A 24 7.06 -9.70 5.37
N VAL A 25 7.62 -10.65 4.63
CA VAL A 25 8.79 -11.41 5.06
C VAL A 25 10.04 -10.65 4.61
N SER A 26 10.76 -10.06 5.57
CA SER A 26 11.98 -9.28 5.35
C SER A 26 12.88 -9.40 6.57
N PRO A 27 14.22 -9.48 6.40
CA PRO A 27 15.16 -9.37 7.50
C PRO A 27 15.40 -7.91 7.95
N TYR A 28 14.84 -6.94 7.23
CA TYR A 28 15.00 -5.51 7.48
C TYR A 28 13.73 -4.89 8.08
N GLU A 29 13.93 -3.94 8.98
CA GLU A 29 12.87 -3.08 9.51
C GLU A 29 12.85 -1.73 8.78
N PRO A 30 11.69 -1.04 8.73
CA PRO A 30 11.60 0.31 8.19
C PRO A 30 12.60 1.27 8.86
N ALA A 31 13.32 2.04 8.06
CA ALA A 31 14.35 2.96 8.54
C ALA A 31 14.30 4.31 7.82
N GLY A 32 14.96 5.33 8.37
CA GLY A 32 14.92 6.69 7.85
C GLY A 32 13.49 7.22 7.81
N ASP A 33 13.05 7.74 6.66
CA ASP A 33 11.71 8.29 6.46
C ASP A 33 10.64 7.23 6.16
N GLN A 34 11.02 5.96 5.97
CA GLN A 34 10.09 4.90 5.62
C GLN A 34 8.95 4.73 6.64
N PRO A 35 9.17 4.71 7.97
CA PRO A 35 8.07 4.55 8.94
C PRO A 35 6.99 5.63 8.79
N GLN A 36 7.40 6.89 8.58
CA GLN A 36 6.47 8.00 8.39
C GLN A 36 5.72 7.89 7.06
N ALA A 37 6.42 7.51 5.98
CA ALA A 37 5.80 7.32 4.67
C ALA A 37 4.76 6.19 4.70
N ILE A 38 5.09 5.06 5.34
CA ILE A 38 4.17 3.92 5.52
C ILE A 38 2.92 4.38 6.27
N ALA A 39 3.08 5.01 7.43
CA ALA A 39 1.96 5.46 8.25
C ALA A 39 1.03 6.44 7.52
N LYS A 40 1.58 7.40 6.78
CA LYS A 40 0.79 8.38 6.00
C LYS A 40 0.01 7.71 4.88
N LEU A 41 0.66 6.81 4.13
CA LEU A 41 0.02 6.12 3.00
C LEU A 41 -1.07 5.17 3.47
N ALA A 42 -0.81 4.38 4.51
CA ALA A 42 -1.77 3.45 5.10
C ALA A 42 -3.01 4.21 5.61
N LYS A 43 -2.78 5.25 6.43
CA LYS A 43 -3.85 6.14 6.88
C LYS A 43 -4.64 6.75 5.72
N GLY A 44 -3.96 7.19 4.67
CA GLY A 44 -4.64 7.75 3.50
C GLY A 44 -5.54 6.74 2.78
N VAL A 45 -5.16 5.46 2.76
CA VAL A 45 -6.01 4.38 2.22
C VAL A 45 -7.22 4.17 3.11
N GLU A 46 -7.04 4.10 4.42
CA GLU A 46 -8.13 3.96 5.41
C GLU A 46 -9.11 5.14 5.36
N ASP A 47 -8.58 6.36 5.19
CA ASP A 47 -9.37 7.59 5.05
C ASP A 47 -10.07 7.71 3.68
N GLY A 48 -9.86 6.74 2.77
CA GLY A 48 -10.49 6.72 1.44
C GLY A 48 -9.89 7.70 0.43
N LEU A 49 -8.66 8.17 0.63
CA LEU A 49 -7.99 9.05 -0.32
C LEU A 49 -7.75 8.33 -1.65
N ARG A 50 -8.41 8.82 -2.69
CA ARG A 50 -8.34 8.22 -4.04
C ARG A 50 -6.94 8.31 -4.66
N TYR A 51 -6.20 9.37 -4.37
CA TYR A 51 -4.89 9.64 -4.98
C TYR A 51 -3.87 9.98 -3.91
N GLN A 52 -2.74 9.29 -3.94
CA GLN A 52 -1.60 9.50 -3.06
C GLN A 52 -0.30 9.26 -3.86
N THR A 53 0.76 10.00 -3.55
CA THR A 53 2.05 9.90 -4.24
C THR A 53 3.17 9.64 -3.24
N LEU A 54 3.89 8.53 -3.41
CA LEU A 54 5.12 8.26 -2.66
C LEU A 54 6.32 8.90 -3.38
N MET A 55 6.73 10.07 -2.92
CA MET A 55 7.93 10.75 -3.42
C MET A 55 9.19 10.19 -2.76
N GLY A 56 9.89 9.29 -3.44
CA GLY A 56 11.12 8.68 -2.93
C GLY A 56 12.26 8.69 -3.94
N VAL A 57 13.46 9.05 -3.48
CA VAL A 57 14.69 9.01 -4.30
C VAL A 57 15.07 7.57 -4.69
N THR A 58 15.96 7.39 -5.66
CA THR A 58 16.49 6.07 -6.04
C THR A 58 17.26 5.45 -4.87
N GLY A 59 17.12 4.14 -4.65
CA GLY A 59 17.79 3.42 -3.56
C GLY A 59 17.11 3.52 -2.17
N SER A 60 16.09 4.36 -2.00
CA SER A 60 15.38 4.54 -0.71
C SER A 60 14.48 3.38 -0.28
N GLY A 61 14.33 2.34 -1.10
CA GLY A 61 13.50 1.18 -0.77
C GLY A 61 11.99 1.35 -1.02
N LYS A 62 11.57 2.12 -2.03
CA LYS A 62 10.14 2.35 -2.36
C LYS A 62 9.28 1.09 -2.42
N THR A 63 9.80 -0.02 -2.97
CA THR A 63 9.08 -1.30 -2.99
C THR A 63 8.81 -1.84 -1.58
N PHE A 64 9.81 -1.78 -0.70
CA PHE A 64 9.67 -2.22 0.69
C PHE A 64 8.69 -1.32 1.46
N THR A 65 8.76 0.00 1.24
CA THR A 65 7.78 0.96 1.78
C THR A 65 6.36 0.59 1.38
N MET A 66 6.10 0.37 0.08
CA MET A 66 4.76 -0.01 -0.39
C MET A 66 4.31 -1.38 0.13
N ALA A 67 5.21 -2.36 0.22
CA ALA A 67 4.88 -3.67 0.79
C ALA A 67 4.44 -3.55 2.26
N LYS A 68 5.15 -2.73 3.05
CA LYS A 68 4.78 -2.43 4.43
C LYS A 68 3.49 -1.61 4.54
N THR A 69 3.22 -0.70 3.61
CA THR A 69 1.91 -0.01 3.51
C THR A 69 0.75 -0.98 3.27
N ILE A 70 0.99 -2.06 2.53
CA ILE A 70 -0.03 -3.09 2.26
C ILE A 70 -0.21 -4.05 3.45
N GLU A 71 0.82 -4.23 4.28
CA GLU A 71 0.77 -5.00 5.53
C GLU A 71 0.10 -4.23 6.69
N ALA A 72 0.31 -2.92 6.75
CA ALA A 72 -0.24 -2.02 7.78
C ALA A 72 -1.77 -2.01 7.79
#